data_AF-A0A1D8MU10-F1
#
_entry.id   AF-A0A1D8MU10-F1
#
_cell.length_a   1.000
_cell.length_b   1.000
_cell.length_c   1.000
_cell.angle_alpha   90.00
_cell.angle_beta   90.00
_cell.angle_gamma   90.00
#
_symmetry.space_group_name_H-M   'P 1'
#
loop_
_entity.id
_entity.type
_entity.pdbx_description
1 polymer ?
#
loop_
_entity_poly.entity_id
_entity_poly.type
_entity_poly.pdbx_seq_one_letter_code
_entity_poly.pdbx_strand_id
1 'polypeptide(L)' 'MRDQAEKDAVPSNVAEMLEKAAQELEDEDRDLSVRVNSASSILDEISNDPNIRQHTRTEIWNLASKVESLD' A
#
# COMPACT_ATOMS: atom_id res chain seq x y z
N MET A 1 3.32 -4.45 4.63
CA MET A 1 2.92 -3.02 4.61
C MET A 1 3.33 -2.33 5.89
N ARG A 2 2.87 -2.80 7.07
CA ARG A 2 3.24 -2.25 8.38
C ARG A 2 4.74 -2.19 8.64
N ASP A 3 5.48 -3.27 8.36
CA ASP A 3 6.95 -3.27 8.40
C ASP A 3 7.60 -2.14 7.58
N GLN A 4 6.99 -1.78 6.45
CA GLN A 4 7.53 -0.78 5.54
C GLN A 4 7.18 0.65 5.95
N ALA A 5 6.08 0.81 6.69
CA ALA A 5 5.77 2.06 7.38
C ALA A 5 6.72 2.32 8.56
N GLU A 6 7.24 1.25 9.20
CA GLU A 6 8.10 1.35 10.38
C GLU A 6 9.61 1.41 10.08
N LYS A 7 10.09 0.67 9.06
CA LYS A 7 11.54 0.49 8.80
C LYS A 7 12.15 1.62 7.98
N ASP A 8 11.37 2.22 7.09
CA ASP A 8 11.86 3.30 6.25
C ASP A 8 11.48 4.65 6.85
N ALA A 9 12.39 5.61 6.81
CA ALA A 9 12.06 7.02 7.04
C ALA A 9 11.21 7.54 5.86
N VAL A 10 10.07 6.90 5.62
CA VAL A 10 9.03 7.34 4.71
C VAL A 10 8.32 8.53 5.34
N PRO A 11 7.92 9.52 4.53
CA PRO A 11 7.08 10.61 4.99
C PRO A 11 5.84 10.10 5.74
N SER A 12 5.38 10.82 6.76
CA SER A 12 4.24 10.41 7.59
C SER A 12 2.97 10.15 6.78
N ASN A 13 2.73 10.90 5.69
CA ASN A 13 1.61 10.66 4.78
C ASN A 13 1.69 9.28 4.10
N VAL A 14 2.88 8.81 3.76
CA VAL A 14 3.07 7.49 3.14
C VAL A 14 2.85 6.37 4.16
N ALA A 15 3.34 6.55 5.39
CA ALA A 15 3.09 5.59 6.46
C ALA A 15 1.59 5.45 6.76
N GLU A 16 0.86 6.57 6.82
CA GLU A 16 -0.59 6.58 6.99
C GLU A 16 -1.32 5.88 5.84
N MET A 17 -0.92 6.13 4.59
CA MET A 17 -1.52 5.46 3.43
C MET A 17 -1.21 3.95 3.40
N LEU A 18 0.01 3.54 3.78
CA LEU A 18 0.37 2.12 3.89
C LEU A 18 -0.46 1.39 4.96
N GLU A 19 -0.70 2.04 6.09
CA GLU A 19 -1.56 1.50 7.15
C GLU A 19 -3.01 1.40 6.66
N LYS A 20 -3.51 2.43 5.97
CA LYS A 20 -4.84 2.40 5.38
C LYS A 20 -4.99 1.25 4.37
N ALA A 21 -4.03 1.07 3.46
CA ALA A 21 -4.04 -0.04 2.51
C ALA A 21 -4.07 -1.41 3.19
N ALA A 22 -3.36 -1.56 4.32
CA ALA A 22 -3.41 -2.78 5.13
C ALA A 22 -4.80 -2.98 5.76
N GLN A 23 -5.42 -1.92 6.28
CA GLN A 23 -6.76 -1.97 6.86
C GLN A 23 -7.83 -2.34 5.82
N GLU A 24 -7.72 -1.84 4.58
CA GLU A 24 -8.63 -2.23 3.49
C GLU A 24 -8.60 -3.75 3.23
N LEU A 25 -7.44 -4.40 3.38
CA LEU A 25 -7.30 -5.84 3.21
C LEU A 25 -7.84 -6.66 4.39
N GLU A 26 -7.82 -6.07 5.59
CA GLU A 26 -8.29 -6.70 6.84
C GLU A 26 -9.82 -6.57 7.04
N ASP A 27 -10.50 -5.79 6.20
CA ASP A 27 -11.94 -5.54 6.31
C ASP A 27 -12.78 -6.73 5.85
N GLU A 28 -13.02 -7.70 6.73
CA GLU A 28 -13.77 -8.94 6.43
C GLU A 28 -15.25 -8.73 6.05
N ASP A 29 -15.80 -7.52 6.22
CA ASP A 29 -17.17 -7.21 5.81
C ASP A 29 -17.32 -6.98 4.29
N ARG A 30 -16.20 -6.90 3.55
CA ARG A 30 -16.16 -6.70 2.09
C ARG A 30 -15.60 -7.90 1.35
N ASP A 31 -16.06 -8.08 0.11
CA ASP A 31 -15.53 -9.10 -0.80
C ASP A 31 -14.03 -8.91 -1.04
N LEU A 32 -13.31 -10.04 -1.19
CA LEU A 32 -11.86 -10.03 -1.43
C LEU A 32 -11.47 -9.13 -2.60
N SER A 33 -12.20 -9.21 -3.72
CA SER A 33 -11.95 -8.38 -4.89
C SER A 33 -12.09 -6.88 -4.59
N VAL A 34 -13.06 -6.49 -3.76
CA VAL A 34 -13.26 -5.08 -3.37
C VAL A 34 -12.12 -4.59 -2.49
N ARG A 35 -11.68 -5.42 -1.53
CA ARG A 35 -10.55 -5.13 -0.64
C ARG A 35 -9.24 -4.97 -1.41
N VAL A 36 -8.95 -5.92 -2.31
CA VAL A 36 -7.77 -5.90 -3.19
C VAL A 36 -7.77 -4.64 -4.06
N ASN A 37 -8.88 -4.33 -4.74
CA ASN A 37 -8.97 -3.11 -5.57
C ASN A 37 -8.77 -1.83 -4.76
N SER A 38 -9.33 -1.76 -3.54
CA SER A 38 -9.20 -0.59 -2.67
C SER A 38 -7.74 -0.41 -2.21
N ALA A 39 -7.10 -1.49 -1.77
CA ALA A 39 -5.70 -1.46 -1.35
C ALA A 39 -4.75 -1.14 -2.52
N SER A 40 -4.94 -1.74 -3.70
CA SER A 40 -4.14 -1.44 -4.89
C SER A 40 -4.24 0.03 -5.29
N SER A 41 -5.45 0.60 -5.26
CA SER A 41 -5.66 2.02 -5.58
C SER A 41 -4.85 2.96 -4.66
N ILE A 42 -4.77 2.63 -3.36
CA ILE A 42 -3.97 3.41 -2.40
C ILE A 42 -2.46 3.25 -2.67
N LEU A 43 -2.00 2.05 -2.99
CA LEU A 43 -0.59 1.80 -3.30
C LEU A 43 -0.16 2.51 -4.60
N ASP A 44 -1.07 2.61 -5.58
CA ASP A 44 -0.85 3.39 -6.80
C ASP A 44 -0.76 4.88 -6.52
N GLU A 45 -1.59 5.41 -5.60
CA GLU A 45 -1.51 6.81 -5.18
C GLU A 45 -0.14 7.12 -4.56
N ILE A 46 0.33 6.27 -3.65
CA ILE A 46 1.69 6.38 -3.07
C ILE A 46 2.75 6.30 -4.17
N SER A 47 2.62 5.34 -5.09
CA SER A 47 3.57 5.11 -6.18
C SER A 47 3.64 6.26 -7.19
N ASN A 48 2.68 7.18 -7.18
CA ASN A 48 2.65 8.37 -8.02
C ASN A 48 3.06 9.65 -7.25
N ASP A 49 3.32 9.57 -5.94
CA ASP A 49 3.78 10.73 -5.16
C ASP A 49 5.17 11.17 -5.65
N PRO A 50 5.37 12.45 -6.02
CA PRO A 50 6.68 12.96 -6.44
C PRO A 50 7.67 13.10 -5.27
N ASN A 51 7.20 13.10 -4.03
CA ASN A 51 8.03 13.32 -2.83
C ASN A 51 8.64 12.03 -2.25
N ILE A 52 8.22 10.84 -2.72
CA ILE A 52 8.78 9.59 -2.24
C ILE A 52 10.12 9.26 -2.91
N ARG A 53 11.02 8.65 -2.14
CA ARG A 53 12.32 8.18 -2.64
C ARG A 53 12.13 7.05 -3.66
N GLN A 54 13.07 6.95 -4.59
CA GLN A 54 13.04 5.92 -5.63
C GLN A 54 12.99 4.50 -5.07
N HIS A 55 13.74 4.22 -3.99
CA HIS A 55 13.75 2.89 -3.36
C HIS A 55 12.36 2.54 -2.81
N THR A 56 11.73 3.47 -2.07
CA THR A 56 10.36 3.33 -1.56
C THR A 56 9.39 3.04 -2.70
N ARG A 57 9.48 3.76 -3.82
CA ARG A 57 8.61 3.52 -4.99
C ARG A 57 8.69 2.07 -5.50
N THR A 58 9.90 1.51 -5.57
CA THR A 58 10.10 0.10 -5.96
C THR A 58 9.49 -0.87 -4.94
N GLU A 59 9.58 -0.56 -3.65
CA GLU A 59 8.98 -1.39 -2.60
C GLU A 59 7.45 -1.34 -2.63
N ILE A 60 6.86 -0.17 -2.85
CA ILE A 60 5.41 -0.01 -3.02
C ILE A 60 4.93 -0.78 -4.25
N TRP A 61 5.64 -0.68 -5.37
CA TRP A 61 5.32 -1.47 -6.56
C TRP A 61 5.34 -2.98 -6.28
N ASN A 62 6.36 -3.47 -5.56
CA ASN A 62 6.40 -4.88 -5.14
C ASN A 62 5.25 -5.28 -4.21
N LEU A 63 4.77 -4.35 -3.37
CA LEU A 63 3.58 -4.58 -2.52
C LEU A 63 2.31 -4.62 -3.38
N ALA A 64 2.16 -3.71 -4.33
CA ALA A 64 1.01 -3.67 -5.24
C ALA A 64 0.88 -4.98 -6.02
N SER A 65 1.98 -5.46 -6.63
CA SER A 65 1.97 -6.75 -7.34
C SER A 65 1.62 -7.94 -6.45
N LYS A 66 1.99 -7.91 -5.16
CA LYS A 66 1.58 -8.95 -4.20
C LYS A 66 0.10 -8.87 -3.88
N VAL A 67 -0.44 -7.65 -3.70
CA VAL A 67 -1.86 -7.43 -3.43
C VAL A 67 -2.71 -7.87 -4.63
N GLU A 68 -2.30 -7.50 -5.84
CA GLU A 68 -2.97 -7.92 -7.08
C GLU A 68 -2.94 -9.44 -7.30
N SER A 69 -1.97 -10.14 -6.71
CA SER A 69 -1.88 -11.61 -6.77
C SER A 69 -2.79 -12.34 -5.77
N LEU A 70 -3.49 -11.60 -4.91
CA LEU A 70 -4.51 -12.15 -4.01
C LEU A 70 -5.81 -12.32 -4.81
N ASP A 71 -6.07 -13.53 -5.30
CA ASP A 71 -7.34 -13.94 -5.93
C ASP A 71 -8.25 -14.68 -4.94
#